data_AF-A0A454TUE4-F1
#
_entry.id   AF-A0A454TUE4-F1
#
_cell.length_a   1.000
_cell.length_b   1.000
_cell.length_c   1.000
_cell.angle_alpha   90.00
_cell.angle_beta   90.00
_cell.angle_gamma   90.00
#
_symmetry.space_group_name_H-M   'P 1'
#
loop_
_entity.id
_entity.type
_entity.pdbx_description
1 polymer ?
#
loop_
_entity_poly.entity_id
_entity_poly.type
_entity_poly.pdbx_seq_one_letter_code
_entity_poly.pdbx_strand_id
1 'polypeptide(L)'
;MLISTLIEDAKILSDDDEVGLQHIAKAVIDRLQPERPSHPAVVVGLEQELIALYKRMCHPLKHAVEQHFGGLPANGLAQWMKGQLGRCSVLDRALHEQSRQLISEFIVVEHRYALDKLELRTRGLLVGDSELVSTRIASADKHHGQHVLKLGFSGQPAVYYKPRPGSGAQLLADVSNLLSHWGLHLGAAKILVRDGYHWMAEVPYHAALDNESARRFAFNGGVLYAVAHALNASDLHFENIIASLDGPVVVDCETLSQPRFSEPAAAYLLKRPREEHDDVTSLFLNFDHYGGQDIDYGGLSCVDFVFRADPNAGLQIALSSDRRQLVKHSSRSAVEVDGRRIAPAVEYFEAFIQGVRRASAVLTERKDELLKLIPPTSTFRVPLRATRVYAALLAERMSAICFSSYAANAWHSHLELDLFDAPPEFLSAARSIFEQEAIDLGVLDIPAAYVRADSRDLLLRDAVVQGVFDLSPLEVIRRRLSTLSDAGVEDQVATLRARLAKSLERRTARGEVGA
;
A
#
# COMPACT_ATOMS: atom_id res chain seq x y z
N MET A 1 1.68 -31.63 -4.04
CA MET A 1 1.16 -31.95 -2.69
C MET A 1 -0.07 -31.07 -2.48
N LEU A 2 -1.10 -31.55 -1.78
CA LEU A 2 -2.37 -30.83 -1.58
C LEU A 2 -2.63 -30.65 -0.09
N ILE A 3 -3.30 -29.56 0.32
CA ILE A 3 -3.64 -29.32 1.72
C ILE A 3 -4.52 -30.45 2.26
N SER A 4 -5.46 -30.97 1.46
CA SER A 4 -6.28 -32.12 1.87
C SER A 4 -5.45 -33.35 2.25
N THR A 5 -4.36 -33.63 1.53
CA THR A 5 -3.41 -34.71 1.85
C THR A 5 -2.60 -34.39 3.11
N LEU A 6 -2.25 -33.12 3.33
CA LEU A 6 -1.48 -32.69 4.50
C LEU A 6 -2.28 -32.79 5.80
N ILE A 7 -3.61 -32.75 5.74
CA ILE A 7 -4.47 -32.72 6.93
C ILE A 7 -5.22 -34.04 7.17
N GLU A 8 -4.94 -35.09 6.40
CA GLU A 8 -5.65 -36.38 6.48
C GLU A 8 -5.67 -36.95 7.92
N ASP A 9 -4.52 -36.89 8.59
CA ASP A 9 -4.36 -37.37 9.98
C ASP A 9 -4.68 -36.31 11.05
N ALA A 10 -5.07 -35.09 10.66
CA ALA A 10 -5.36 -34.02 11.61
C ALA A 10 -6.58 -34.38 12.48
N LYS A 11 -6.41 -34.32 13.80
CA LYS A 11 -7.48 -34.56 14.78
C LYS A 11 -8.38 -33.34 14.89
N ILE A 12 -9.50 -33.35 14.17
CA ILE A 12 -10.52 -32.30 14.20
C ILE A 12 -11.67 -32.82 15.07
N LEU A 13 -11.73 -32.38 16.32
CA LEU A 13 -12.83 -32.67 17.24
C LEU A 13 -14.02 -31.75 16.93
N SER A 14 -15.25 -32.17 17.25
CA SER A 14 -16.46 -31.57 16.71
C SER A 14 -16.88 -30.22 17.28
N ASP A 15 -16.36 -29.83 18.44
CA ASP A 15 -17.03 -28.83 19.27
C ASP A 15 -16.36 -27.45 19.24
N ASP A 16 -15.17 -27.32 18.62
CA ASP A 16 -14.44 -26.04 18.48
C ASP A 16 -13.73 -25.93 17.12
N ASP A 17 -14.28 -25.08 16.25
CA ASP A 17 -13.76 -24.86 14.89
C ASP A 17 -12.39 -24.18 14.89
N GLU A 18 -12.12 -23.30 15.84
CA GLU A 18 -10.86 -22.56 15.91
C GLU A 18 -9.71 -23.50 16.30
N VAL A 19 -9.94 -24.38 17.27
CA VAL A 19 -8.99 -25.45 17.65
C VAL A 19 -8.75 -26.40 16.48
N GLY A 20 -9.81 -26.74 15.73
CA GLY A 20 -9.69 -27.54 14.51
C GLY A 20 -8.79 -26.90 13.45
N LEU A 21 -8.97 -25.59 13.21
CA LEU A 21 -8.14 -24.82 12.27
C LEU A 21 -6.69 -24.68 12.75
N GLN A 22 -6.45 -24.54 14.05
CA GLN A 22 -5.10 -24.56 14.63
C GLN A 22 -4.39 -25.89 14.39
N HIS A 23 -5.07 -27.03 14.57
CA HIS A 23 -4.48 -28.35 14.26
C HIS A 23 -4.17 -28.50 12.76
N ILE A 24 -5.04 -27.98 11.88
CA ILE A 24 -4.77 -27.95 10.44
C ILE A 24 -3.51 -27.10 10.15
N ALA A 25 -3.44 -25.87 10.66
CA ALA A 25 -2.31 -24.98 10.42
C ALA A 25 -0.98 -25.63 10.88
N LYS A 26 -0.96 -26.24 12.08
CA LYS A 26 0.19 -26.98 12.60
C LYS A 26 0.59 -28.15 11.70
N ALA A 27 -0.36 -28.99 11.30
CA ALA A 27 -0.09 -30.11 10.40
C ALA A 27 0.48 -29.66 9.04
N VAL A 28 -0.02 -28.54 8.51
CA VAL A 28 0.46 -27.96 7.26
C VAL A 28 1.89 -27.41 7.42
N ILE A 29 2.17 -26.64 8.48
CA ILE A 29 3.52 -26.16 8.79
C ILE A 29 4.49 -27.34 8.93
N ASP A 30 4.10 -28.36 9.70
CA ASP A 30 4.93 -29.52 10.01
C ASP A 30 5.35 -30.32 8.77
N ARG A 31 4.51 -30.35 7.74
CA ARG A 31 4.67 -31.17 6.54
C ARG A 31 5.15 -30.41 5.30
N LEU A 32 4.92 -29.09 5.21
CA LEU A 32 5.29 -28.31 4.01
C LEU A 32 6.77 -27.93 3.94
N GLN A 33 7.42 -27.63 5.07
CA GLN A 33 8.84 -27.26 5.07
C GLN A 33 9.60 -27.89 6.24
N PRO A 34 10.82 -28.42 5.99
CA PRO A 34 11.68 -28.95 7.05
C PRO A 34 12.28 -27.83 7.92
N GLU A 35 12.54 -26.66 7.34
CA GLU A 35 12.95 -25.45 8.08
C GLU A 35 11.71 -24.78 8.66
N ARG A 36 11.73 -24.52 9.97
CA ARG A 36 10.60 -23.97 10.70
C ARG A 36 11.01 -22.65 11.35
N PRO A 37 10.09 -21.67 11.44
CA PRO A 37 10.25 -20.60 12.40
C PRO A 37 10.45 -21.21 13.80
N SER A 38 11.41 -20.69 14.55
CA SER A 38 11.75 -21.17 15.89
C SER A 38 11.29 -20.20 16.97
N HIS A 39 11.09 -18.92 16.61
CA HIS A 39 10.70 -17.90 17.55
C HIS A 39 9.21 -18.02 17.90
N PRO A 40 8.82 -18.13 19.19
CA PRO A 40 7.43 -18.36 19.59
C PRO A 40 6.42 -17.37 18.99
N ALA A 41 6.73 -16.07 19.02
CA ALA A 41 5.89 -15.03 18.43
C ALA A 41 5.72 -15.15 16.90
N VAL A 42 6.73 -15.67 16.19
CA VAL A 42 6.66 -15.88 14.73
C VAL A 42 5.83 -17.12 14.42
N VAL A 43 6.02 -18.22 15.17
CA VAL A 43 5.22 -19.44 15.03
C VAL A 43 3.74 -19.17 15.28
N VAL A 44 3.40 -18.52 16.39
CA VAL A 44 1.99 -18.18 16.72
C VAL A 44 1.40 -17.24 15.66
N GLY A 45 2.18 -16.26 15.20
CA GLY A 45 1.76 -15.37 14.11
C GLY A 45 1.46 -16.12 12.81
N LEU A 46 2.36 -17.02 12.40
CA LEU A 46 2.18 -17.84 11.19
C LEU A 46 0.94 -18.73 11.27
N GLU A 47 0.71 -19.37 12.41
CA GLU A 47 -0.49 -20.19 12.64
C GLU A 47 -1.76 -19.33 12.46
N GLN A 48 -1.81 -18.15 13.05
CA GLN A 48 -2.96 -17.23 12.94
C GLN A 48 -3.19 -16.75 11.49
N GLU A 49 -2.13 -16.41 10.77
CA GLU A 49 -2.25 -15.96 9.37
C GLU A 49 -2.65 -17.08 8.42
N LEU A 50 -2.21 -18.33 8.65
CA LEU A 50 -2.69 -19.50 7.91
C LEU A 50 -4.19 -19.73 8.15
N ILE A 51 -4.65 -19.61 9.40
CA ILE A 51 -6.09 -19.70 9.72
C ILE A 51 -6.87 -18.61 8.99
N ALA A 52 -6.37 -17.37 8.99
CA ALA A 52 -6.99 -16.26 8.27
C ALA A 52 -7.01 -16.49 6.74
N LEU A 53 -5.95 -17.07 6.17
CA LEU A 53 -5.88 -17.48 4.76
C LEU A 53 -6.96 -18.53 4.45
N TYR A 54 -7.08 -19.58 5.27
CA TYR A 54 -8.08 -20.63 5.09
C TYR A 54 -9.49 -20.09 5.16
N LYS A 55 -9.79 -19.23 6.14
CA LYS A 55 -11.07 -18.53 6.23
C LYS A 55 -11.37 -17.75 4.95
N ARG A 56 -10.42 -16.93 4.49
CA ARG A 56 -10.57 -16.08 3.30
C ARG A 56 -10.84 -16.87 2.01
N MET A 57 -10.12 -17.97 1.80
CA MET A 57 -10.21 -18.74 0.55
C MET A 57 -11.33 -19.79 0.55
N CYS A 58 -11.67 -20.37 1.71
CA CYS A 58 -12.65 -21.45 1.79
C CYS A 58 -14.08 -20.97 2.10
N HIS A 59 -14.26 -19.90 2.89
CA HIS A 59 -15.60 -19.44 3.27
C HIS A 59 -16.51 -19.12 2.08
N PRO A 60 -16.05 -18.45 1.00
CA PRO A 60 -16.93 -18.15 -0.14
C PRO A 60 -17.55 -19.41 -0.74
N LEU A 61 -16.76 -20.46 -0.96
CA LEU A 61 -17.25 -21.72 -1.50
C LEU A 61 -18.11 -22.48 -0.49
N LYS A 62 -17.68 -22.58 0.77
CA LYS A 62 -18.44 -23.23 1.84
C LYS A 62 -19.85 -22.61 1.96
N HIS A 63 -19.92 -21.29 2.03
CA HIS A 63 -21.17 -20.56 2.18
C HIS A 63 -22.08 -20.73 0.95
N ALA A 64 -21.52 -20.68 -0.26
CA ALA A 64 -22.28 -20.90 -1.48
C ALA A 64 -22.90 -22.32 -1.53
N VAL A 65 -22.15 -23.33 -1.12
CA VAL A 65 -22.62 -24.73 -1.03
C VAL A 65 -23.71 -24.87 0.03
N GLU A 66 -23.54 -24.29 1.22
CA GLU A 66 -24.54 -24.33 2.30
C GLU A 66 -25.86 -23.65 1.92
N GLN A 67 -25.78 -22.53 1.19
CA GLN A 67 -26.98 -21.83 0.70
C GLN A 67 -27.70 -22.58 -0.41
N HIS A 68 -26.98 -23.21 -1.35
CA HIS A 68 -27.60 -23.90 -2.50
C HIS A 68 -28.12 -25.29 -2.17
N PHE A 69 -27.44 -26.02 -1.27
CA PHE A 69 -27.78 -27.39 -0.91
C PHE A 69 -28.33 -27.43 0.52
N GLY A 70 -29.56 -26.91 0.69
CA GLY A 70 -30.28 -26.97 1.96
C GLY A 70 -30.37 -28.41 2.47
N GLY A 71 -29.79 -28.69 3.64
CA GLY A 71 -29.73 -30.03 4.24
C GLY A 71 -28.34 -30.54 4.59
N LEU A 72 -27.26 -29.82 4.21
CA LEU A 72 -25.92 -30.11 4.74
C LEU A 72 -25.83 -29.66 6.21
N PRO A 73 -25.21 -30.46 7.09
CA PRO A 73 -24.95 -30.03 8.46
C PRO A 73 -24.06 -28.78 8.45
N ALA A 74 -24.37 -27.83 9.34
CA ALA A 74 -23.60 -26.59 9.53
C ALA A 74 -22.26 -26.92 10.22
N ASN A 75 -21.37 -27.57 9.47
CA ASN A 75 -20.06 -27.95 9.94
C ASN A 75 -19.18 -26.70 10.10
N GLY A 76 -18.28 -26.75 11.07
CA GLY A 76 -17.17 -25.80 11.16
C GLY A 76 -16.30 -25.84 9.88
N LEU A 77 -15.56 -24.77 9.62
CA LEU A 77 -14.65 -24.70 8.50
C LEU A 77 -13.60 -25.83 8.53
N ALA A 78 -13.06 -26.19 9.69
CA ALA A 78 -12.07 -27.26 9.82
C ALA A 78 -12.63 -28.60 9.34
N GLN A 79 -13.85 -28.94 9.76
CA GLN A 79 -14.54 -30.16 9.33
C GLN A 79 -14.85 -30.14 7.84
N TRP A 80 -15.29 -28.97 7.32
CA TRP A 80 -15.53 -28.80 5.90
C TRP A 80 -14.24 -29.03 5.09
N MET A 81 -13.11 -28.46 5.52
CA MET A 81 -11.82 -28.67 4.87
C MET A 81 -11.45 -30.16 4.86
N LYS A 82 -11.59 -30.86 5.99
CA LYS A 82 -11.30 -32.30 6.06
C LYS A 82 -12.20 -33.14 5.12
N GLY A 83 -13.49 -32.81 5.05
CA GLY A 83 -14.47 -33.61 4.33
C GLY A 83 -14.64 -33.28 2.85
N GLN A 84 -14.41 -32.03 2.45
CA GLN A 84 -14.76 -31.53 1.11
C GLN A 84 -13.58 -30.98 0.32
N LEU A 85 -12.49 -30.51 0.95
CA LEU A 85 -11.43 -29.80 0.23
C LEU A 85 -10.78 -30.65 -0.87
N GLY A 86 -10.59 -31.95 -0.63
CA GLY A 86 -10.03 -32.87 -1.63
C GLY A 86 -10.88 -33.04 -2.89
N ARG A 87 -12.16 -32.63 -2.86
CA ARG A 87 -13.05 -32.57 -4.05
C ARG A 87 -12.88 -31.27 -4.85
N CYS A 88 -12.20 -30.28 -4.28
CA CYS A 88 -12.00 -28.95 -4.84
C CYS A 88 -10.53 -28.77 -5.26
N SER A 89 -10.05 -29.56 -6.21
CA SER A 89 -8.62 -29.69 -6.55
C SER A 89 -7.93 -28.36 -6.91
N VAL A 90 -8.64 -27.43 -7.55
CA VAL A 90 -8.12 -26.09 -7.90
C VAL A 90 -7.92 -25.23 -6.66
N LEU A 91 -8.93 -25.17 -5.78
CA LEU A 91 -8.85 -24.48 -4.49
C LEU A 91 -7.78 -25.08 -3.58
N ASP A 92 -7.72 -26.41 -3.51
CA ASP A 92 -6.75 -27.14 -2.70
C ASP A 92 -5.31 -26.86 -3.13
N ARG A 93 -5.06 -26.83 -4.45
CA ARG A 93 -3.76 -26.42 -4.99
C ARG A 93 -3.42 -24.97 -4.67
N ALA A 94 -4.37 -24.06 -4.86
CA ALA A 94 -4.15 -22.64 -4.55
C ALA A 94 -3.84 -22.45 -3.05
N LEU A 95 -4.59 -23.09 -2.16
CA LEU A 95 -4.32 -23.07 -0.72
C LEU A 95 -2.93 -23.61 -0.38
N HIS A 96 -2.50 -24.70 -1.03
CA HIS A 96 -1.15 -25.24 -0.86
C HIS A 96 -0.09 -24.22 -1.26
N GLU A 97 -0.22 -23.60 -2.43
CA GLU A 97 0.72 -22.61 -2.94
C GLU A 97 0.80 -21.37 -2.03
N GLN A 98 -0.35 -20.83 -1.62
CA GLN A 98 -0.41 -19.68 -0.71
C GLN A 98 0.12 -20.02 0.70
N SER A 99 -0.16 -21.23 1.21
CA SER A 99 0.38 -21.67 2.51
C SER A 99 1.89 -21.79 2.49
N ARG A 100 2.45 -22.41 1.44
CA ARG A 100 3.90 -22.55 1.28
C ARG A 100 4.60 -21.19 1.21
N GLN A 101 4.01 -20.25 0.49
CA GLN A 101 4.51 -18.89 0.38
C GLN A 101 4.52 -18.17 1.72
N LEU A 102 3.38 -18.19 2.44
CA LEU A 102 3.27 -17.56 3.75
C LEU A 102 4.26 -18.14 4.78
N ILE A 103 4.46 -19.46 4.78
CA ILE A 103 5.48 -20.11 5.61
C ILE A 103 6.88 -19.57 5.27
N SER A 104 7.21 -19.49 3.98
CA SER A 104 8.50 -18.96 3.51
C SER A 104 8.70 -17.50 3.93
N GLU A 105 7.67 -16.66 3.86
CA GLU A 105 7.74 -15.26 4.29
C GLU A 105 8.07 -15.14 5.79
N PHE A 106 7.42 -15.96 6.63
CA PHE A 106 7.64 -15.94 8.08
C PHE A 106 9.02 -16.48 8.48
N ILE A 107 9.55 -17.47 7.74
CA ILE A 107 10.93 -17.95 7.93
C ILE A 107 11.93 -16.84 7.57
N VAL A 108 11.71 -16.16 6.43
CA VAL A 108 12.59 -15.09 5.96
C VAL A 108 12.61 -13.92 6.95
N VAL A 109 11.46 -13.49 7.48
CA VAL A 109 11.43 -12.38 8.44
C VAL A 109 12.07 -12.74 9.76
N GLU A 110 11.92 -13.97 10.26
CA GLU A 110 12.61 -14.41 11.49
C GLU A 110 14.12 -14.39 11.30
N HIS A 111 14.61 -14.92 10.18
CA HIS A 111 16.03 -14.92 9.86
C HIS A 111 16.59 -13.49 9.74
N ARG A 112 15.91 -12.61 8.96
CA ARG A 112 16.32 -11.21 8.79
C ARG A 112 16.27 -10.44 10.11
N TYR A 113 15.25 -10.69 10.94
CA TYR A 113 15.17 -10.08 12.28
C TYR A 113 16.36 -10.51 13.15
N ALA A 114 16.70 -11.80 13.17
CA ALA A 114 17.84 -12.31 13.94
C ALA A 114 19.16 -11.68 13.47
N LEU A 115 19.36 -11.53 12.16
CA LEU A 115 20.54 -10.90 11.57
C LEU A 115 20.63 -9.40 11.91
N ASP A 116 19.51 -8.68 11.84
CA ASP A 116 19.50 -7.22 11.96
C ASP A 116 19.27 -6.71 13.38
N LYS A 117 18.96 -7.58 14.35
CA LYS A 117 18.56 -7.21 15.72
C LYS A 117 19.51 -6.19 16.38
N LEU A 118 20.82 -6.36 16.21
CA LEU A 118 21.80 -5.44 16.78
C LEU A 118 21.73 -4.05 16.12
N GLU A 119 21.66 -4.00 14.79
CA GLU A 119 21.59 -2.74 14.05
C GLU A 119 20.25 -2.03 14.28
N LEU A 120 19.15 -2.77 14.40
CA LEU A 120 17.85 -2.23 14.79
C LEU A 120 17.91 -1.50 16.15
N ARG A 121 18.70 -2.01 17.10
CA ARG A 121 18.96 -1.34 18.39
C ARG A 121 19.84 -0.11 18.21
N THR A 122 20.95 -0.23 17.47
CA THR A 122 21.88 0.88 17.20
C THR A 122 21.18 2.08 16.53
N ARG A 123 20.24 1.80 15.61
CA ARG A 123 19.43 2.80 14.90
C ARG A 123 18.23 3.30 15.71
N GLY A 124 18.01 2.76 16.92
CA GLY A 124 16.93 3.14 17.81
C GLY A 124 15.53 2.76 17.32
N LEU A 125 15.42 1.71 16.49
CA LEU A 125 14.15 1.05 16.16
C LEU A 125 13.72 0.07 17.26
N LEU A 126 14.69 -0.45 18.04
CA LEU A 126 14.44 -1.25 19.23
C LEU A 126 15.11 -0.62 20.45
N VAL A 127 14.41 -0.61 21.57
CA VAL A 127 14.89 -0.08 22.85
C VAL A 127 15.31 -1.24 23.77
N GLY A 128 16.56 -1.20 24.26
CA GLY A 128 17.06 -2.16 25.25
C GLY A 128 16.83 -3.62 24.85
N ASP A 129 16.31 -4.41 25.79
CA ASP A 129 16.01 -5.84 25.64
C ASP A 129 14.55 -6.16 25.31
N SER A 130 13.86 -5.26 24.60
CA SER A 130 12.51 -5.52 24.11
C SER A 130 12.39 -6.87 23.41
N GLU A 131 11.41 -7.66 23.86
CA GLU A 131 11.14 -9.01 23.39
C GLU A 131 10.10 -8.97 22.27
N LEU A 132 10.30 -9.77 21.22
CA LEU A 132 9.32 -9.92 20.15
C LEU A 132 8.14 -10.74 20.68
N VAL A 133 6.95 -10.15 20.73
CA VAL A 133 5.75 -10.78 21.31
C VAL A 133 4.67 -11.10 20.28
N SER A 134 4.71 -10.48 19.10
CA SER A 134 3.79 -10.83 18.01
C SER A 134 4.41 -10.55 16.64
N THR A 135 4.01 -11.34 15.65
CA THR A 135 4.31 -11.11 14.24
C THR A 135 3.03 -11.32 13.46
N ARG A 136 2.63 -10.36 12.61
CA ARG A 136 1.40 -10.47 11.82
C ARG A 136 1.51 -9.74 10.49
N ILE A 137 0.64 -10.06 9.55
CA ILE A 137 0.51 -9.31 8.31
C ILE A 137 -0.04 -7.91 8.65
N ALA A 138 0.62 -6.89 8.09
CA ALA A 138 0.27 -5.49 8.30
C ALA A 138 -0.53 -4.91 7.13
N SER A 139 -0.26 -5.39 5.91
CA SER A 139 -1.01 -5.07 4.70
C SER A 139 -1.36 -6.36 3.97
N ALA A 140 -2.62 -6.49 3.55
CA ALA A 140 -3.07 -7.63 2.75
C ALA A 140 -2.55 -7.59 1.30
N ASP A 141 -2.00 -6.45 0.87
CA ASP A 141 -1.42 -6.28 -0.45
C ASP A 141 -0.07 -7.00 -0.52
N LYS A 142 -0.11 -8.17 -1.16
CA LYS A 142 1.06 -8.99 -1.43
C LYS A 142 1.70 -8.56 -2.75
N HIS A 143 2.95 -8.11 -2.70
CA HIS A 143 3.71 -7.73 -3.89
C HIS A 143 4.89 -8.64 -4.08
N HIS A 144 5.08 -9.12 -5.30
CA HIS A 144 6.09 -10.12 -5.64
C HIS A 144 6.18 -11.26 -4.61
N GLY A 145 5.02 -11.62 -4.06
CA GLY A 145 4.89 -12.76 -3.20
C GLY A 145 5.30 -12.57 -1.75
N GLN A 146 5.38 -11.33 -1.28
CA GLN A 146 5.68 -11.02 0.11
C GLN A 146 4.76 -9.91 0.65
N HIS A 147 4.34 -10.05 1.91
CA HIS A 147 3.57 -9.04 2.62
C HIS A 147 4.45 -8.09 3.44
N VAL A 148 3.92 -6.91 3.75
CA VAL A 148 4.45 -6.12 4.86
C VAL A 148 4.07 -6.80 6.17
N LEU A 149 5.06 -7.09 7.02
CA LEU A 149 4.85 -7.72 8.32
C LEU A 149 5.06 -6.71 9.44
N LYS A 150 4.23 -6.79 10.49
CA LYS A 150 4.34 -5.99 11.71
C LYS A 150 4.84 -6.89 12.84
N LEU A 151 5.97 -6.52 13.43
CA LEU A 151 6.57 -7.18 14.58
C LEU A 151 6.31 -6.33 15.82
N GLY A 152 5.48 -6.84 16.74
CA GLY A 152 5.15 -6.20 18.00
C GLY A 152 6.11 -6.61 19.11
N PHE A 153 6.49 -5.64 19.96
CA PHE A 153 7.47 -5.84 21.02
C PHE A 153 6.90 -5.48 22.39
N SER A 154 7.40 -6.12 23.44
CA SER A 154 7.05 -5.74 24.80
C SER A 154 7.62 -4.35 25.15
N GLY A 155 6.73 -3.47 25.64
CA GLY A 155 7.11 -2.16 26.19
C GLY A 155 7.52 -1.09 25.17
N GLN A 156 7.31 -1.29 23.87
CA GLN A 156 7.66 -0.29 22.85
C GLN A 156 6.73 -0.38 21.61
N PRO A 157 6.72 0.63 20.72
CA PRO A 157 6.05 0.55 19.43
C PRO A 157 6.57 -0.60 18.56
N ALA A 158 5.76 -1.03 17.60
CA ALA A 158 6.14 -2.10 16.70
C ALA A 158 7.24 -1.68 15.70
N VAL A 159 7.79 -2.67 15.01
CA VAL A 159 8.65 -2.47 13.84
C VAL A 159 8.01 -3.15 12.63
N TYR A 160 7.99 -2.48 11.49
CA TYR A 160 7.50 -3.00 10.23
C TYR A 160 8.66 -3.54 9.40
N TYR A 161 8.50 -4.78 8.94
CA TYR A 161 9.33 -5.39 7.91
C TYR A 161 8.68 -5.16 6.54
N LYS A 162 9.41 -4.50 5.64
CA LYS A 162 8.95 -4.21 4.28
C LYS A 162 9.89 -4.91 3.28
N PRO A 163 9.42 -5.98 2.59
CA PRO A 163 10.24 -6.83 1.72
C PRO A 163 10.52 -6.20 0.34
N ARG A 164 10.95 -4.94 0.35
CA ARG A 164 11.19 -4.15 -0.86
C ARG A 164 12.27 -3.08 -0.62
N PRO A 165 12.90 -2.55 -1.68
CA PRO A 165 13.92 -1.51 -1.55
C PRO A 165 13.44 -0.32 -0.71
N GLY A 166 14.31 0.15 0.20
CA GLY A 166 14.02 1.24 1.13
C GLY A 166 14.41 2.65 0.63
N SER A 167 14.71 2.82 -0.65
CA SER A 167 15.34 4.05 -1.18
C SER A 167 14.53 5.31 -0.90
N GLY A 168 13.21 5.26 -1.08
CA GLY A 168 12.35 6.41 -0.81
C GLY A 168 12.24 6.73 0.68
N ALA A 169 12.21 5.72 1.55
CA ALA A 169 12.22 5.95 3.00
C ALA A 169 13.55 6.57 3.46
N GLN A 170 14.67 6.10 2.92
CA GLN A 170 16.00 6.66 3.15
C GLN A 170 16.09 8.10 2.67
N LEU A 171 15.63 8.37 1.45
CA LEU A 171 15.58 9.72 0.91
C LEU A 171 14.76 10.66 1.80
N LEU A 172 13.59 10.25 2.27
CA LEU A 172 12.78 11.10 3.16
C LEU A 172 13.46 11.36 4.51
N ALA A 173 14.12 10.35 5.10
CA ALA A 173 14.88 10.52 6.33
C ALA A 173 16.07 11.49 6.14
N ASP A 174 16.77 11.39 5.02
CA ASP A 174 17.89 12.28 4.70
C ASP A 174 17.41 13.71 4.40
N VAL A 175 16.28 13.86 3.71
CA VAL A 175 15.63 15.16 3.48
C VAL A 175 15.15 15.79 4.78
N SER A 176 14.56 15.00 5.68
CA SER A 176 14.15 15.45 7.02
C SER A 176 15.34 16.04 7.80
N ASN A 177 16.48 15.33 7.79
CA ASN A 177 17.72 15.82 8.38
C ASN A 177 18.22 17.09 7.70
N LEU A 178 18.23 17.14 6.37
CA LEU A 178 18.69 18.31 5.60
C LEU A 178 17.83 19.55 5.89
N LEU A 179 16.50 19.40 5.90
CA LEU A 179 15.56 20.48 6.23
C LEU A 179 15.79 21.02 7.65
N SER A 180 16.09 20.14 8.61
CA SER A 180 16.41 20.53 9.98
C SER A 180 17.62 21.47 10.05
N HIS A 181 18.65 21.22 9.24
CA HIS A 181 19.82 22.13 9.12
C HIS A 181 19.46 23.47 8.47
N TRP A 182 18.39 23.52 7.68
CA TRP A 182 17.88 24.74 7.06
C TRP A 182 16.81 25.46 7.91
N GLY A 183 16.56 24.99 9.14
CA GLY A 183 15.58 25.59 10.04
C GLY A 183 14.12 25.26 9.70
N LEU A 184 13.90 24.19 8.94
CA LEU A 184 12.59 23.62 8.63
C LEU A 184 12.45 22.25 9.29
N HIS A 185 11.22 21.79 9.50
CA HIS A 185 10.97 20.51 10.11
C HIS A 185 10.05 19.65 9.24
N LEU A 186 10.43 18.38 9.09
CA LEU A 186 9.64 17.36 8.40
C LEU A 186 9.82 16.05 9.17
N GLY A 187 8.73 15.48 9.67
CA GLY A 187 8.80 14.21 10.39
C GLY A 187 9.15 13.05 9.45
N ALA A 188 10.00 12.14 9.91
CA ALA A 188 10.37 10.92 9.20
C ALA A 188 10.46 9.74 10.16
N ALA A 189 10.03 8.56 9.72
CA ALA A 189 10.16 7.35 10.51
C ALA A 189 11.64 6.94 10.62
N LYS A 190 12.02 6.33 11.75
CA LYS A 190 13.32 5.66 11.86
C LYS A 190 13.32 4.42 10.97
N ILE A 191 14.41 4.20 10.26
CA ILE A 191 14.52 3.10 9.30
C ILE A 191 15.86 2.39 9.41
N LEU A 192 15.88 1.16 8.89
CA LEU A 192 17.09 0.42 8.56
C LEU A 192 16.93 -0.18 7.17
N VAL A 193 17.66 0.35 6.20
CA VAL A 193 17.64 -0.14 4.81
C VAL A 193 18.68 -1.23 4.61
N ARG A 194 18.29 -2.29 3.92
CA ARG A 194 19.11 -3.42 3.48
C ARG A 194 18.93 -3.63 1.98
N ASP A 195 19.71 -4.57 1.44
CA ASP A 195 19.54 -4.96 0.04
C ASP A 195 18.23 -5.74 -0.13
N GLY A 196 17.32 -5.20 -0.95
CA GLY A 196 16.01 -5.80 -1.25
C GLY A 196 14.94 -5.72 -0.15
N TYR A 197 15.21 -5.14 1.02
CA TYR A 197 14.21 -4.95 2.09
C TYR A 197 14.59 -3.80 3.03
N HIS A 198 13.65 -3.39 3.89
CA HIS A 198 13.95 -2.45 4.96
C HIS A 198 13.05 -2.67 6.17
N TRP A 199 13.52 -2.15 7.31
CA TRP A 199 12.76 -2.04 8.54
C TRP A 199 12.36 -0.58 8.76
N MET A 200 11.18 -0.37 9.33
CA MET A 200 10.66 0.95 9.67
C MET A 200 10.01 0.89 11.05
N ALA A 201 10.40 1.81 11.95
CA ALA A 201 9.73 1.95 13.23
C ALA A 201 8.26 2.36 13.03
N GLU A 202 7.36 1.84 13.86
CA GLU A 202 5.99 2.32 13.91
C GLU A 202 5.97 3.80 14.29
N VAL A 203 5.27 4.60 13.48
CA VAL A 203 4.98 5.99 13.80
C VAL A 203 3.72 6.02 14.68
N PRO A 204 3.83 6.45 15.96
CA PRO A 204 2.66 6.57 16.82
C PRO A 204 1.70 7.60 16.24
N TYR A 205 0.42 7.25 16.18
CA TYR A 205 -0.61 8.20 15.80
C TYR A 205 -1.00 9.03 17.01
N HIS A 206 -0.82 10.35 16.89
CA HIS A 206 -1.20 11.33 17.90
C HIS A 206 -2.54 11.95 17.52
N ALA A 207 -3.60 11.37 18.06
CA ALA A 207 -4.97 11.71 17.70
C ALA A 207 -5.43 13.08 18.21
N ALA A 208 -4.84 13.63 19.27
CA ALA A 208 -5.27 14.88 19.89
C ALA A 208 -4.13 15.90 19.89
N LEU A 209 -4.42 17.13 19.44
CA LEU A 209 -3.49 18.26 19.43
C LEU A 209 -4.18 19.49 20.01
N ASP A 210 -3.40 20.42 20.58
CA ASP A 210 -3.87 21.77 20.83
C ASP A 210 -3.85 22.61 19.54
N ASN A 211 -4.50 23.78 19.59
CA ASN A 211 -4.60 24.69 18.44
C ASN A 211 -3.22 25.08 17.86
N GLU A 212 -2.22 25.30 18.72
CA GLU A 212 -0.89 25.71 18.29
C GLU A 212 -0.12 24.56 17.63
N SER A 213 -0.21 23.35 18.17
CA SER A 213 0.38 22.16 17.59
C SER A 213 -0.31 21.76 16.29
N ALA A 214 -1.63 21.95 16.17
CA ALA A 214 -2.36 21.75 14.93
C ALA A 214 -1.97 22.80 13.86
N ARG A 215 -1.76 24.06 14.24
CA ARG A 215 -1.21 25.09 13.34
C ARG A 215 0.22 24.75 12.88
N ARG A 216 1.08 24.28 13.79
CA ARG A 216 2.44 23.81 13.45
C ARG A 216 2.40 22.57 12.54
N PHE A 217 1.47 21.65 12.79
CA PHE A 217 1.22 20.51 11.91
C PHE A 217 0.89 20.98 10.49
N ALA A 218 -0.02 21.96 10.34
CA ALA A 218 -0.39 22.50 9.05
C ALA A 218 0.82 23.10 8.32
N PHE A 219 1.65 23.89 9.02
CA PHE A 219 2.91 24.41 8.48
C PHE A 219 3.84 23.28 8.00
N ASN A 220 4.09 22.26 8.83
CA ASN A 220 4.92 21.10 8.45
C ASN A 220 4.30 20.31 7.29
N GLY A 221 2.97 20.27 7.18
CA GLY A 221 2.27 19.73 6.02
C GLY A 221 2.56 20.51 4.74
N GLY A 222 2.70 21.83 4.83
CA GLY A 222 3.15 22.67 3.71
C GLY A 222 4.58 22.36 3.29
N VAL A 223 5.47 22.14 4.27
CA VAL A 223 6.84 21.70 4.02
C VAL A 223 6.85 20.34 3.30
N LEU A 224 6.07 19.37 3.78
CA LEU A 224 5.92 18.06 3.14
C LEU A 224 5.40 18.21 1.70
N TYR A 225 4.41 19.07 1.47
CA TYR A 225 3.85 19.30 0.14
C TYR A 225 4.90 19.85 -0.85
N ALA A 226 5.71 20.83 -0.43
CA ALA A 226 6.78 21.37 -1.26
C ALA A 226 7.86 20.32 -1.59
N VAL A 227 8.24 19.49 -0.61
CA VAL A 227 9.17 18.37 -0.82
C VAL A 227 8.58 17.33 -1.77
N ALA A 228 7.34 16.90 -1.53
CA ALA A 228 6.65 15.92 -2.37
C ALA A 228 6.53 16.42 -3.82
N HIS A 229 6.22 17.70 -4.01
CA HIS A 229 6.21 18.32 -5.33
C HIS A 229 7.60 18.32 -5.99
N ALA A 230 8.65 18.71 -5.26
CA ALA A 230 10.02 18.73 -5.79
C ALA A 230 10.52 17.34 -6.17
N LEU A 231 10.18 16.32 -5.37
CA LEU A 231 10.59 14.92 -5.60
C LEU A 231 9.71 14.18 -6.61
N ASN A 232 8.63 14.80 -7.10
CA ASN A 232 7.63 14.14 -7.96
C ASN A 232 7.01 12.90 -7.27
N ALA A 233 6.66 13.04 -6.00
CA ALA A 233 6.07 11.97 -5.20
C ALA A 233 4.61 11.73 -5.58
N SER A 234 4.22 10.45 -5.68
CA SER A 234 2.83 10.01 -5.85
C SER A 234 2.34 9.20 -4.65
N ASP A 235 1.04 8.87 -4.65
CA ASP A 235 0.45 7.91 -3.71
C ASP A 235 0.52 8.31 -2.22
N LEU A 236 0.53 9.62 -1.95
CA LEU A 236 0.48 10.19 -0.60
C LEU A 236 -0.96 10.44 -0.12
N HIS A 237 -1.82 9.44 -0.23
CA HIS A 237 -3.20 9.50 0.27
C HIS A 237 -3.29 9.27 1.79
N PHE A 238 -4.48 9.47 2.38
CA PHE A 238 -4.69 9.54 3.83
C PHE A 238 -4.20 8.33 4.65
N GLU A 239 -4.17 7.13 4.09
CA GLU A 239 -3.64 5.93 4.76
C GLU A 239 -2.11 5.91 4.86
N ASN A 240 -1.43 6.67 3.98
CA ASN A 240 0.03 6.76 3.93
C ASN A 240 0.59 7.93 4.77
N ILE A 241 -0.28 8.69 5.45
CA ILE A 241 0.10 9.80 6.33
C ILE A 241 -0.39 9.53 7.75
N ILE A 242 0.53 9.58 8.71
CA ILE A 242 0.22 9.51 10.13
C ILE A 242 0.49 10.86 10.79
N ALA A 243 -0.50 11.35 11.53
CA ALA A 243 -0.33 12.51 12.37
C ALA A 243 0.48 12.16 13.61
N SER A 244 1.61 12.83 13.78
CA SER A 244 2.52 12.67 14.90
C SER A 244 2.78 14.00 15.62
N LEU A 245 3.47 13.97 16.76
CA LEU A 245 3.89 15.19 17.46
C LEU A 245 4.85 16.05 16.61
N ASP A 246 5.59 15.42 15.70
CA ASP A 246 6.54 16.04 14.79
C ASP A 246 5.86 16.57 13.51
N GLY A 247 4.54 16.43 13.40
CA GLY A 247 3.76 16.79 12.21
C GLY A 247 3.34 15.57 11.39
N PRO A 248 2.99 15.75 10.11
CA PRO A 248 2.62 14.64 9.22
C PRO A 248 3.84 13.81 8.84
N VAL A 249 3.75 12.49 9.02
CA VAL A 249 4.80 11.54 8.66
C VAL A 249 4.29 10.61 7.57
N VAL A 250 5.06 10.50 6.48
CA VAL A 250 4.80 9.55 5.40
C VAL A 250 5.27 8.16 5.85
N VAL A 251 4.37 7.18 5.83
CA VAL A 251 4.68 5.79 6.23
C VAL A 251 4.87 4.85 5.05
N ASP A 252 4.44 5.23 3.85
CA ASP A 252 4.84 4.54 2.62
C ASP A 252 5.53 5.51 1.65
N CYS A 253 6.82 5.28 1.44
CA CYS A 253 7.69 6.17 0.68
C CYS A 253 8.15 5.54 -0.64
N GLU A 254 7.59 4.39 -1.02
CA GLU A 254 8.07 3.65 -2.19
C GLU A 254 7.85 4.40 -3.51
N THR A 255 6.86 5.29 -3.56
CA THR A 255 6.50 6.11 -4.72
C THR A 255 7.02 7.55 -4.65
N LEU A 256 7.98 7.84 -3.75
CA LEU A 256 8.43 9.21 -3.47
C LEU A 256 9.08 9.92 -4.68
N SER A 257 9.54 9.18 -5.69
CA SER A 257 10.12 9.77 -6.89
C SER A 257 9.68 9.04 -8.15
N GLN A 258 8.64 9.58 -8.80
CA GLN A 258 8.09 8.99 -10.02
C GLN A 258 8.86 9.43 -11.27
N PRO A 259 9.05 8.52 -12.24
CA PRO A 259 9.53 8.87 -13.57
C PRO A 259 8.43 9.60 -14.36
N ARG A 260 8.75 10.04 -15.58
CA ARG A 260 7.73 10.53 -16.53
C ARG A 260 7.47 9.48 -17.60
N PHE A 261 6.26 8.92 -17.62
CA PHE A 261 5.80 8.03 -18.67
C PHE A 261 5.95 8.67 -20.06
N SER A 262 6.35 7.87 -21.04
CA SER A 262 6.23 8.23 -22.46
C SER A 262 4.75 8.36 -22.83
N GLU A 263 4.45 9.12 -23.87
CA GLU A 263 3.06 9.31 -24.30
C GLU A 263 2.34 7.99 -24.66
N PRO A 264 2.95 7.05 -25.40
CA PRO A 264 2.33 5.75 -25.65
C PRO A 264 2.13 4.91 -24.38
N ALA A 265 3.10 4.96 -23.44
CA ALA A 265 2.99 4.24 -22.18
C ALA A 265 1.88 4.81 -21.28
N ALA A 266 1.75 6.14 -21.21
CA ALA A 266 0.69 6.80 -20.46
C ALA A 266 -0.70 6.46 -21.02
N ALA A 267 -0.85 6.44 -22.34
CA ALA A 267 -2.10 6.06 -23.00
C ALA A 267 -2.50 4.61 -22.66
N TYR A 268 -1.53 3.68 -22.63
CA TYR A 268 -1.78 2.27 -22.30
C TYR A 268 -2.01 2.02 -20.81
N LEU A 269 -1.09 2.46 -19.94
CA LEU A 269 -1.06 2.13 -18.50
C LEU A 269 -1.99 3.01 -17.67
N LEU A 270 -1.95 4.33 -17.90
CA LEU A 270 -2.69 5.30 -17.09
C LEU A 270 -4.10 5.56 -17.64
N LYS A 271 -4.37 5.13 -18.88
CA LYS A 271 -5.64 5.32 -19.61
C LYS A 271 -6.14 6.77 -19.56
N ARG A 272 -5.19 7.73 -19.54
CA ARG A 272 -5.46 9.17 -19.45
C ARG A 272 -4.45 9.95 -20.30
N PRO A 273 -4.81 11.14 -20.80
CA PRO A 273 -3.89 11.97 -21.56
C PRO A 273 -2.71 12.41 -20.69
N ARG A 274 -1.58 12.66 -21.35
CA ARG A 274 -0.35 13.17 -20.73
C ARG A 274 -0.56 14.61 -20.26
N GLU A 275 -0.43 14.88 -18.97
CA GLU A 275 -0.35 16.24 -18.44
C GLU A 275 1.09 16.55 -18.00
N GLU A 276 1.68 17.65 -18.50
CA GLU A 276 3.05 18.06 -18.12
C GLU A 276 3.19 18.43 -16.64
N HIS A 277 2.05 18.80 -16.03
CA HIS A 277 1.94 19.27 -14.66
C HIS A 277 1.04 18.38 -13.82
N ASP A 278 0.92 17.08 -14.15
CA ASP A 278 0.24 16.11 -13.29
C ASP A 278 0.70 16.41 -11.86
N ASP A 279 -0.25 16.92 -11.07
CA ASP A 279 0.00 17.46 -9.75
C ASP A 279 0.07 16.23 -8.86
N VAL A 280 1.24 15.57 -8.89
CA VAL A 280 1.43 14.17 -8.50
C VAL A 280 1.12 13.92 -7.02
N THR A 281 1.00 14.97 -6.22
CA THR A 281 0.70 14.81 -4.81
C THR A 281 -0.80 14.56 -4.64
N SER A 282 -1.20 13.29 -4.52
CA SER A 282 -2.47 12.86 -3.89
C SER A 282 -2.58 13.28 -2.40
N LEU A 283 -1.77 14.26 -1.99
CA LEU A 283 -1.55 14.74 -0.64
C LEU A 283 -2.60 15.77 -0.21
N PHE A 284 -3.20 16.56 -1.11
CA PHE A 284 -4.12 17.62 -0.70
C PHE A 284 -5.31 17.78 -1.66
N LEU A 285 -6.53 17.67 -1.10
CA LEU A 285 -7.83 17.81 -1.79
C LEU A 285 -7.91 16.98 -3.06
N ASN A 286 -7.69 15.67 -2.90
CA ASN A 286 -7.71 14.71 -3.99
C ASN A 286 -9.05 13.98 -3.98
N PHE A 287 -9.90 14.26 -4.97
CA PHE A 287 -11.27 13.75 -5.00
C PHE A 287 -11.45 12.63 -6.03
N ASP A 288 -12.11 11.55 -5.61
CA ASP A 288 -12.55 10.47 -6.50
C ASP A 288 -14.05 10.24 -6.26
N HIS A 289 -14.72 9.78 -7.31
CA HIS A 289 -16.15 9.56 -7.31
C HIS A 289 -16.45 8.08 -7.04
N TYR A 290 -16.73 7.75 -5.79
CA TYR A 290 -17.05 6.40 -5.35
C TYR A 290 -18.52 6.25 -4.99
N GLY A 291 -19.21 5.32 -5.66
CA GLY A 291 -20.58 4.92 -5.29
C GLY A 291 -21.59 6.07 -5.28
N GLY A 292 -21.41 7.07 -6.14
CA GLY A 292 -22.26 8.26 -6.19
C GLY A 292 -21.83 9.41 -5.26
N GLN A 293 -20.71 9.26 -4.54
CA GLN A 293 -20.18 10.28 -3.63
C GLN A 293 -18.79 10.73 -4.07
N ASP A 294 -18.54 12.04 -3.98
CA ASP A 294 -17.17 12.54 -4.06
C ASP A 294 -16.51 12.42 -2.69
N ILE A 295 -15.41 11.69 -2.63
CA ILE A 295 -14.62 11.44 -1.43
C ILE A 295 -13.28 12.13 -1.59
N ASP A 296 -12.90 12.94 -0.60
CA ASP A 296 -11.52 13.41 -0.46
C ASP A 296 -10.69 12.34 0.24
N TYR A 297 -9.68 11.82 -0.45
CA TYR A 297 -8.72 10.86 0.08
C TYR A 297 -7.31 11.46 0.15
N GLY A 298 -7.21 12.78 0.10
CA GLY A 298 -5.97 13.54 0.22
C GLY A 298 -5.24 13.27 1.55
N GLY A 299 -3.92 13.06 1.48
CA GLY A 299 -3.08 12.77 2.64
C GLY A 299 -3.18 13.74 3.82
N LEU A 300 -3.38 15.03 3.55
CA LEU A 300 -3.43 16.12 4.55
C LEU A 300 -4.80 16.78 4.68
N SER A 301 -5.78 16.39 3.87
CA SER A 301 -7.12 17.01 3.82
C SER A 301 -8.25 16.05 4.19
N CYS A 302 -8.02 14.73 4.11
CA CYS A 302 -9.00 13.74 4.50
C CYS A 302 -9.21 13.70 6.03
N VAL A 303 -10.48 13.76 6.45
CA VAL A 303 -10.92 13.53 7.83
C VAL A 303 -11.49 12.12 7.96
N ASP A 304 -12.78 11.99 8.26
CA ASP A 304 -13.50 10.74 8.28
C ASP A 304 -14.48 10.74 7.13
N PHE A 305 -14.63 9.59 6.49
CA PHE A 305 -15.65 9.40 5.48
C PHE A 305 -16.25 8.01 5.59
N VAL A 306 -17.44 7.87 5.03
CA VAL A 306 -18.18 6.63 5.02
C VAL A 306 -18.61 6.38 3.59
N PHE A 307 -18.29 5.21 3.04
CA PHE A 307 -18.66 4.91 1.65
C PHE A 307 -19.05 3.46 1.45
N ARG A 308 -19.73 3.21 0.34
CA ARG A 308 -20.12 1.87 -0.11
C ARG A 308 -19.09 1.33 -1.08
N ALA A 309 -18.11 0.59 -0.56
CA ALA A 309 -17.06 0.00 -1.38
C ALA A 309 -17.65 -0.95 -2.43
N ASP A 310 -17.28 -0.75 -3.69
CA ASP A 310 -17.54 -1.73 -4.75
C ASP A 310 -16.32 -2.66 -4.84
N PRO A 311 -16.43 -3.95 -4.50
CA PRO A 311 -15.33 -4.88 -4.63
C PRO A 311 -14.86 -5.07 -6.08
N ASN A 312 -15.67 -4.66 -7.08
CA ASN A 312 -15.33 -4.71 -8.49
C ASN A 312 -14.86 -3.35 -9.05
N ALA A 313 -14.60 -2.36 -8.18
CA ALA A 313 -14.20 -1.00 -8.60
C ALA A 313 -12.93 -1.02 -9.46
N GLY A 314 -13.07 -0.85 -10.78
CA GLY A 314 -11.95 -0.91 -11.73
C GLY A 314 -12.10 -1.97 -12.81
N LEU A 315 -13.11 -2.83 -12.71
CA LEU A 315 -13.56 -3.70 -13.80
C LEU A 315 -14.72 -3.05 -14.56
N GLN A 316 -15.00 -3.54 -15.77
CA GLN A 316 -16.17 -3.12 -16.56
C GLN A 316 -17.51 -3.61 -15.98
N ILE A 317 -17.51 -4.25 -14.81
CA ILE A 317 -18.70 -4.81 -14.14
C ILE A 317 -18.86 -4.11 -12.78
N ALA A 318 -19.84 -3.21 -12.67
CA ALA A 318 -20.18 -2.56 -11.40
C ALA A 318 -21.30 -3.30 -10.67
N LEU A 319 -21.18 -3.46 -9.35
CA LEU A 319 -22.28 -3.96 -8.53
C LEU A 319 -23.31 -2.87 -8.27
N SER A 320 -24.59 -3.20 -8.12
CA SER A 320 -25.59 -2.21 -7.73
C SER A 320 -25.37 -1.71 -6.29
N SER A 321 -25.67 -0.43 -6.02
CA SER A 321 -25.34 0.24 -4.74
C SER A 321 -26.00 -0.41 -3.51
N ASP A 322 -27.19 -0.99 -3.68
CA ASP A 322 -27.95 -1.71 -2.66
C ASP A 322 -27.25 -2.97 -2.14
N ARG A 323 -26.34 -3.55 -2.94
CA ARG A 323 -25.58 -4.76 -2.59
C ARG A 323 -24.24 -4.48 -1.91
N ARG A 324 -23.87 -3.21 -1.77
CA ARG A 324 -22.57 -2.79 -1.24
C ARG A 324 -22.65 -2.44 0.25
N GLN A 325 -21.66 -2.86 1.03
CA GLN A 325 -21.58 -2.56 2.46
C GLN A 325 -21.05 -1.15 2.72
N LEU A 326 -21.62 -0.49 3.73
CA LEU A 326 -21.19 0.83 4.16
C LEU A 326 -20.00 0.68 5.14
N VAL A 327 -18.86 1.29 4.82
CA VAL A 327 -17.63 1.19 5.63
C VAL A 327 -17.20 2.59 6.05
N LYS A 328 -16.93 2.77 7.35
CA LYS A 328 -16.32 4.00 7.88
C LYS A 328 -14.80 3.90 7.79
N HIS A 329 -14.20 4.87 7.13
CA HIS A 329 -12.75 5.08 7.13
C HIS A 329 -12.41 6.27 8.01
N SER A 330 -11.44 6.07 8.90
CA SER A 330 -10.95 7.09 9.81
C SER A 330 -9.53 7.45 9.43
N SER A 331 -9.31 8.68 8.98
CA SER A 331 -7.96 9.13 8.62
C SER A 331 -7.07 9.20 9.86
N ARG A 332 -5.84 8.71 9.72
CA ARG A 332 -4.78 8.86 10.72
C ARG A 332 -3.94 10.11 10.48
N SER A 333 -4.24 10.93 9.46
CA SER A 333 -3.68 12.27 9.29
C SER A 333 -4.55 13.38 9.89
N ALA A 334 -5.82 13.07 10.15
CA ALA A 334 -6.72 13.93 10.90
C ALA A 334 -6.45 13.87 12.41
N VAL A 335 -6.79 14.94 13.12
CA VAL A 335 -6.60 15.05 14.57
C VAL A 335 -7.82 15.67 15.23
N GLU A 336 -7.94 15.51 16.53
CA GLU A 336 -8.92 16.14 17.38
C GLU A 336 -8.33 17.40 18.01
N VAL A 337 -9.02 18.53 17.84
CA VAL A 337 -8.72 19.81 18.49
C VAL A 337 -10.02 20.35 19.07
N ASP A 338 -10.03 20.68 20.37
CA ASP A 338 -11.21 21.19 21.09
C ASP A 338 -12.47 20.31 20.89
N GLY A 339 -12.30 18.98 20.88
CA GLY A 339 -13.37 18.00 20.71
C GLY A 339 -13.88 17.85 19.26
N ARG A 340 -13.21 18.46 18.27
CA ARG A 340 -13.57 18.37 16.85
C ARG A 340 -12.50 17.66 16.06
N ARG A 341 -12.89 16.68 15.24
CA ARG A 341 -11.99 16.03 14.29
C ARG A 341 -11.81 16.89 13.05
N ILE A 342 -10.58 17.30 12.78
CA ILE A 342 -10.21 18.25 11.72
C ILE A 342 -9.03 17.73 10.89
N ALA A 343 -8.83 18.30 9.70
CA ALA A 343 -7.64 18.08 8.89
C ALA A 343 -6.75 19.33 8.97
N PRO A 344 -5.71 19.40 9.83
CA PRO A 344 -5.10 20.68 10.18
C PRO A 344 -4.61 21.53 9.00
N ALA A 345 -4.16 20.91 7.89
CA ALA A 345 -3.75 21.64 6.69
C ALA A 345 -4.92 22.35 5.96
N VAL A 346 -6.16 21.89 6.14
CA VAL A 346 -7.39 22.54 5.66
C VAL A 346 -7.83 23.63 6.65
N GLU A 347 -7.94 23.30 7.94
CA GLU A 347 -8.42 24.25 8.95
C GLU A 347 -7.45 25.42 9.20
N TYR A 348 -6.14 25.18 9.17
CA TYR A 348 -5.10 26.21 9.28
C TYR A 348 -4.39 26.44 7.94
N PHE A 349 -5.17 26.57 6.87
CA PHE A 349 -4.67 26.64 5.50
C PHE A 349 -3.60 27.73 5.25
N GLU A 350 -3.70 28.89 5.89
CA GLU A 350 -2.66 29.93 5.75
C GLU A 350 -1.30 29.50 6.33
N ALA A 351 -1.29 28.75 7.44
CA ALA A 351 -0.06 28.20 7.98
C ALA A 351 0.52 27.12 7.04
N PHE A 352 -0.34 26.29 6.44
CA PHE A 352 0.05 25.34 5.40
C PHE A 352 0.71 26.04 4.21
N ILE A 353 0.10 27.09 3.65
CA ILE A 353 0.68 27.86 2.54
C ILE A 353 2.00 28.55 2.93
N GLN A 354 2.13 29.04 4.16
CA GLN A 354 3.41 29.57 4.66
C GLN A 354 4.50 28.50 4.65
N GLY A 355 4.18 27.26 5.04
CA GLY A 355 5.08 26.11 4.96
C GLY A 355 5.51 25.82 3.52
N VAL A 356 4.55 25.78 2.58
CA VAL A 356 4.82 25.57 1.14
C VAL A 356 5.80 26.63 0.62
N ARG A 357 5.50 27.92 0.85
CA ARG A 357 6.35 29.03 0.39
C ARG A 357 7.74 28.96 0.98
N ARG A 358 7.84 28.75 2.30
CA ARG A 358 9.15 28.73 2.99
C ARG A 358 10.02 27.58 2.52
N ALA A 359 9.44 26.38 2.40
CA ALA A 359 10.16 25.23 1.90
C ALA A 359 10.58 25.39 0.44
N SER A 360 9.69 25.86 -0.45
CA SER A 360 10.02 26.08 -1.86
C SER A 360 11.13 27.12 -2.06
N ALA A 361 11.15 28.20 -1.27
CA ALA A 361 12.22 29.20 -1.31
C ALA A 361 13.59 28.57 -0.97
N VAL A 362 13.67 27.83 0.14
CA VAL A 362 14.91 27.17 0.56
C VAL A 362 15.34 26.09 -0.45
N LEU A 363 14.39 25.31 -0.98
CA LEU A 363 14.66 24.31 -2.01
C LEU A 363 15.23 24.93 -3.29
N THR A 364 14.75 26.11 -3.68
CA THR A 364 15.26 26.85 -4.84
C THR A 364 16.72 27.25 -4.64
N GLU A 365 17.05 27.77 -3.46
CA GLU A 365 18.40 28.22 -3.10
C GLU A 365 19.40 27.05 -2.95
N ARG A 366 18.93 25.88 -2.47
CA ARG A 366 19.78 24.75 -2.05
C ARG A 366 19.55 23.47 -2.84
N LYS A 367 18.99 23.56 -4.06
CA LYS A 367 18.63 22.40 -4.90
C LYS A 367 19.75 21.37 -5.11
N ASP A 368 21.00 21.81 -5.19
CA ASP A 368 22.15 20.92 -5.41
C ASP A 368 22.44 20.02 -4.20
N GLU A 369 22.12 20.47 -2.99
CA GLU A 369 22.22 19.65 -1.77
C GLU A 369 21.15 18.56 -1.75
N LEU A 370 19.91 18.88 -2.15
CA LEU A 370 18.85 17.89 -2.29
C LEU A 370 19.20 16.83 -3.33
N LEU A 371 19.70 17.23 -4.51
CA LEU A 371 20.05 16.30 -5.58
C LEU A 371 21.15 15.30 -5.17
N LYS A 372 22.06 15.69 -4.27
CA LYS A 372 23.12 14.79 -3.75
C LYS A 372 22.57 13.68 -2.84
N LEU A 373 21.37 13.85 -2.27
CA LEU A 373 20.72 12.84 -1.45
C LEU A 373 20.11 11.69 -2.26
N ILE A 374 20.11 11.79 -3.58
CA ILE A 374 19.48 10.79 -4.46
C ILE A 374 20.58 10.01 -5.19
N PRO A 375 21.09 8.90 -4.63
CA PRO A 375 22.00 8.01 -5.35
C PRO A 375 21.39 7.59 -6.69
N PRO A 376 22.19 7.55 -7.78
CA PRO A 376 21.72 7.05 -9.09
C PRO A 376 21.15 5.64 -9.02
N THR A 377 21.61 4.82 -8.08
CA THR A 377 21.17 3.44 -7.85
C THR A 377 19.89 3.32 -7.02
N SER A 378 19.33 4.42 -6.53
CA SER A 378 18.07 4.39 -5.77
C SER A 378 16.95 3.84 -6.63
N THR A 379 16.12 2.97 -6.06
CA THR A 379 15.00 2.33 -6.75
C THR A 379 13.68 2.77 -6.12
N PHE A 380 12.71 3.14 -6.97
CA PHE A 380 11.37 3.58 -6.58
C PHE A 380 10.30 2.72 -7.24
N ARG A 381 9.19 2.49 -6.55
CA ARG A 381 8.02 1.78 -7.09
C ARG A 381 7.32 2.68 -8.10
N VAL A 382 6.88 2.08 -9.20
CA VAL A 382 6.03 2.70 -10.22
C VAL A 382 4.69 1.95 -10.25
N PRO A 383 3.60 2.56 -9.78
CA PRO A 383 2.27 1.99 -9.97
C PRO A 383 1.94 1.94 -11.46
N LEU A 384 1.81 0.73 -12.01
CA LEU A 384 1.42 0.55 -13.42
C LEU A 384 -0.06 0.84 -13.64
N ARG A 385 -0.89 0.42 -12.68
CA ARG A 385 -2.34 0.60 -12.65
C ARG A 385 -2.74 0.93 -11.21
N ALA A 386 -3.90 1.54 -11.05
CA ALA A 386 -4.48 1.72 -9.71
C ALA A 386 -4.69 0.35 -9.04
N THR A 387 -4.28 0.21 -7.77
CA THR A 387 -4.32 -1.07 -7.02
C THR A 387 -5.71 -1.72 -7.03
N ARG A 388 -6.78 -0.93 -7.08
CA ARG A 388 -8.17 -1.41 -7.19
C ARG A 388 -8.45 -2.25 -8.44
N VAL A 389 -7.76 -1.97 -9.56
CA VAL A 389 -7.87 -2.75 -10.79
C VAL A 389 -7.33 -4.16 -10.54
N TYR A 390 -6.16 -4.28 -9.90
CA TYR A 390 -5.60 -5.58 -9.52
C TYR A 390 -6.44 -6.30 -8.46
N ALA A 391 -6.93 -5.59 -7.46
CA ALA A 391 -7.79 -6.18 -6.43
C ALA A 391 -9.05 -6.82 -7.03
N ALA A 392 -9.65 -6.18 -8.02
CA ALA A 392 -10.83 -6.68 -8.69
C ALA A 392 -10.52 -7.88 -9.62
N LEU A 393 -9.40 -7.86 -10.35
CA LEU A 393 -8.94 -9.03 -11.13
C LEU A 393 -8.64 -10.24 -10.23
N LEU A 394 -8.04 -10.01 -9.06
CA LEU A 394 -7.80 -11.05 -8.06
C LEU A 394 -9.11 -11.61 -7.49
N ALA A 395 -10.14 -10.78 -7.33
CA ALA A 395 -11.47 -11.24 -6.92
C ALA A 395 -12.12 -12.15 -7.99
N GLU A 396 -12.04 -11.78 -9.27
CA GLU A 396 -12.49 -12.63 -10.39
C GLU A 396 -11.70 -13.95 -10.42
N ARG A 397 -10.38 -13.88 -10.26
CA ARG A 397 -9.51 -15.05 -10.19
C ARG A 397 -9.90 -15.97 -9.04
N MET A 398 -10.16 -15.42 -7.85
CA MET A 398 -10.59 -16.17 -6.67
C MET A 398 -11.94 -16.86 -6.90
N SER A 399 -12.88 -16.19 -7.57
CA SER A 399 -14.14 -16.81 -7.99
C SER A 399 -13.91 -18.01 -8.90
N ALA A 400 -13.02 -17.87 -9.90
CA ALA A 400 -12.66 -18.98 -10.79
C ALA A 400 -12.01 -20.16 -10.05
N ILE A 401 -11.16 -19.89 -9.05
CA ILE A 401 -10.57 -20.92 -8.17
C ILE A 401 -11.65 -21.69 -7.40
N CYS A 402 -12.65 -20.98 -6.88
CA CYS A 402 -13.72 -21.58 -6.07
C CYS A 402 -14.70 -22.40 -6.90
N PHE A 403 -15.09 -21.94 -8.09
CA PHE A 403 -16.26 -22.49 -8.79
C PHE A 403 -15.93 -23.42 -9.97
N SER A 404 -14.67 -23.55 -10.41
CA SER A 404 -14.16 -24.53 -11.41
C SER A 404 -14.86 -24.62 -12.78
N SER A 405 -16.01 -23.97 -12.95
CA SER A 405 -16.82 -23.86 -14.18
C SER A 405 -16.42 -22.68 -15.04
N TYR A 406 -15.62 -21.76 -14.49
CA TYR A 406 -14.91 -20.75 -15.26
C TYR A 406 -13.68 -21.40 -15.88
N ALA A 407 -13.52 -21.27 -17.21
CA ALA A 407 -12.28 -21.66 -17.88
C ALA A 407 -11.10 -21.09 -17.09
N ALA A 408 -10.09 -21.92 -16.78
CA ALA A 408 -9.03 -21.61 -15.82
C ALA A 408 -8.33 -20.25 -16.08
N ASN A 409 -8.42 -19.77 -17.31
CA ASN A 409 -7.80 -18.54 -17.78
C ASN A 409 -8.81 -17.41 -18.11
N ALA A 410 -10.12 -17.52 -17.85
CA ALA A 410 -11.05 -16.44 -18.25
C ALA A 410 -10.80 -15.08 -17.58
N TRP A 411 -10.18 -15.08 -16.39
CA TRP A 411 -9.93 -13.90 -15.56
C TRP A 411 -8.92 -12.89 -16.15
N HIS A 412 -8.04 -13.31 -17.07
CA HIS A 412 -7.05 -12.41 -17.68
C HIS A 412 -7.55 -11.71 -18.95
N SER A 413 -8.79 -11.99 -19.37
CA SER A 413 -9.40 -11.39 -20.58
C SER A 413 -9.44 -9.86 -20.55
N HIS A 414 -9.63 -9.25 -19.36
CA HIS A 414 -9.55 -7.79 -19.22
C HIS A 414 -8.16 -7.23 -19.57
N LEU A 415 -7.10 -7.93 -19.18
CA LEU A 415 -5.72 -7.55 -19.51
C LEU A 415 -5.41 -7.80 -21.01
N GLU A 416 -5.98 -8.85 -21.60
CA GLU A 416 -5.87 -9.11 -23.03
C GLU A 416 -6.54 -8.00 -23.86
N LEU A 417 -7.73 -7.55 -23.44
CA LEU A 417 -8.43 -6.42 -24.06
C LEU A 417 -7.59 -5.16 -24.04
N ASP A 418 -6.96 -4.84 -22.90
CA ASP A 418 -6.04 -3.71 -22.82
C ASP A 418 -4.89 -3.82 -23.82
N LEU A 419 -4.34 -5.03 -24.00
CA LEU A 419 -3.26 -5.29 -24.94
C LEU A 419 -3.67 -5.03 -26.40
N PHE A 420 -4.93 -5.29 -26.77
CA PHE A 420 -5.45 -4.93 -28.10
C PHE A 420 -5.51 -3.41 -28.32
N ASP A 421 -5.73 -2.64 -27.26
CA ASP A 421 -5.76 -1.17 -27.29
C ASP A 421 -4.35 -0.55 -27.20
N ALA A 422 -3.28 -1.35 -27.12
CA ALA A 422 -1.92 -0.83 -27.01
C ALA A 422 -1.50 -0.07 -28.29
N PRO A 423 -0.91 1.14 -28.18
CA PRO A 423 -0.35 1.83 -29.33
C PRO A 423 0.66 0.96 -30.09
N PRO A 424 0.70 0.97 -31.43
CA PRO A 424 1.59 0.11 -32.22
C PRO A 424 3.07 0.21 -31.82
N GLU A 425 3.54 1.42 -31.54
CA GLU A 425 4.89 1.72 -31.09
C GLU A 425 5.20 1.23 -29.66
N PHE A 426 4.18 0.95 -28.85
CA PHE A 426 4.29 0.46 -27.48
C PHE A 426 3.94 -1.03 -27.34
N LEU A 427 3.46 -1.67 -28.40
CA LEU A 427 2.92 -3.03 -28.35
C LEU A 427 3.91 -4.06 -27.78
N SER A 428 5.21 -3.95 -28.11
CA SER A 428 6.23 -4.86 -27.57
C SER A 428 6.39 -4.71 -26.05
N ALA A 429 6.42 -3.47 -25.56
CA ALA A 429 6.52 -3.18 -24.13
C ALA A 429 5.24 -3.59 -23.39
N ALA A 430 4.07 -3.32 -23.97
CA ALA A 430 2.77 -3.74 -23.46
C ALA A 430 2.68 -5.26 -23.30
N ARG A 431 3.19 -6.04 -24.28
CA ARG A 431 3.23 -7.52 -24.19
C ARG A 431 4.06 -7.98 -22.99
N SER A 432 5.27 -7.45 -22.82
CA SER A 432 6.13 -7.84 -21.68
C SER A 432 5.51 -7.46 -20.33
N ILE A 433 4.86 -6.29 -20.24
CA ILE A 433 4.15 -5.88 -19.02
C ILE A 433 2.98 -6.82 -18.74
N PHE A 434 2.13 -7.07 -19.75
CA PHE A 434 0.99 -7.98 -19.66
C PHE A 434 1.41 -9.38 -19.21
N GLU A 435 2.48 -9.94 -19.78
CA GLU A 435 2.98 -11.27 -19.43
C GLU A 435 3.37 -11.35 -17.95
N GLN A 436 4.06 -10.33 -17.42
CA GLN A 436 4.40 -10.29 -16.01
C GLN A 436 3.18 -10.08 -15.11
N GLU A 437 2.26 -9.18 -15.48
CA GLU A 437 1.01 -8.97 -14.74
C GLU A 437 0.22 -10.28 -14.64
N ALA A 438 0.15 -11.04 -15.74
CA ALA A 438 -0.51 -12.35 -15.79
C ALA A 438 0.18 -13.41 -14.91
N ILE A 439 1.52 -13.42 -14.87
CA ILE A 439 2.29 -14.30 -13.99
C ILE A 439 1.98 -13.99 -12.51
N ASP A 440 2.07 -12.72 -12.11
CA ASP A 440 1.88 -12.29 -10.73
C ASP A 440 0.43 -12.54 -10.27
N LEU A 441 -0.56 -12.11 -11.05
CA LEU A 441 -1.98 -12.33 -10.73
C LEU A 441 -2.36 -13.81 -10.76
N GLY A 442 -1.72 -14.61 -11.62
CA GLY A 442 -1.93 -16.05 -11.72
C GLY A 442 -1.66 -16.80 -10.41
N VAL A 443 -0.70 -16.29 -9.62
CA VAL A 443 -0.33 -16.80 -8.28
C VAL A 443 -0.91 -15.97 -7.12
N LEU A 444 -1.92 -15.15 -7.41
CA LEU A 444 -2.59 -14.27 -6.46
C LEU A 444 -1.69 -13.20 -5.82
N ASP A 445 -0.70 -12.70 -6.58
CA ASP A 445 0.13 -11.55 -6.20
C ASP A 445 -0.37 -10.28 -6.93
N ILE A 446 -0.23 -9.13 -6.29
CA ILE A 446 -0.42 -7.85 -6.95
C ILE A 446 0.88 -7.48 -7.69
N PRO A 447 0.83 -7.20 -9.00
CA PRO A 447 2.00 -6.80 -9.76
C PRO A 447 2.71 -5.58 -9.15
N ALA A 448 4.03 -5.62 -9.17
CA ALA A 448 4.86 -4.50 -8.75
C ALA A 448 5.93 -4.23 -9.81
N ALA A 449 6.17 -2.94 -10.05
CA ALA A 449 7.18 -2.47 -10.97
C ALA A 449 8.00 -1.37 -10.31
N TYR A 450 9.24 -1.23 -10.78
CA TYR A 450 10.20 -0.31 -10.21
C TYR A 450 10.95 0.45 -11.30
N VAL A 451 11.60 1.52 -10.91
CA VAL A 451 12.52 2.28 -11.76
C VAL A 451 13.73 2.69 -10.93
N ARG A 452 14.91 2.66 -11.55
CA ARG A 452 16.14 3.19 -10.95
C ARG A 452 16.23 4.70 -11.20
N ALA A 453 16.74 5.47 -10.24
CA ALA A 453 16.68 6.94 -10.25
C ALA A 453 17.29 7.58 -11.51
N ASP A 454 18.34 6.98 -12.06
CA ASP A 454 19.03 7.43 -13.27
C ASP A 454 18.58 6.73 -14.56
N SER A 455 17.61 5.82 -14.49
CA SER A 455 17.17 4.96 -15.59
C SER A 455 15.78 5.34 -16.10
N ARG A 456 15.55 5.05 -17.38
CA ARG A 456 14.26 5.16 -18.05
C ARG A 456 13.63 3.79 -18.34
N ASP A 457 14.25 2.74 -17.81
CA ASP A 457 13.78 1.36 -17.96
C ASP A 457 12.86 0.98 -16.80
N LEU A 458 11.76 0.32 -17.13
CA LEU A 458 10.85 -0.28 -16.16
C LEU A 458 11.39 -1.64 -15.73
N LEU A 459 11.58 -1.81 -14.43
CA LEU A 459 12.03 -3.05 -13.81
C LEU A 459 10.81 -3.81 -13.31
N LEU A 460 10.60 -4.99 -13.89
CA LEU A 460 9.62 -5.98 -13.44
C LEU A 460 10.35 -7.12 -12.71
N ARG A 461 9.61 -8.09 -12.17
CA ARG A 461 10.19 -9.23 -11.43
C ARG A 461 11.25 -9.96 -12.26
N ASP A 462 10.88 -10.39 -13.47
CA ASP A 462 11.72 -11.22 -14.35
C ASP A 462 12.01 -10.53 -15.71
N ALA A 463 11.75 -9.23 -15.82
CA ALA A 463 11.90 -8.50 -17.07
C ALA A 463 12.37 -7.05 -16.87
N VAL A 464 13.03 -6.50 -17.90
CA VAL A 464 13.35 -5.08 -18.01
C VAL A 464 12.73 -4.57 -19.30
N VAL A 465 11.87 -3.55 -19.20
CA VAL A 465 11.09 -3.03 -20.33
C VAL A 465 11.54 -1.61 -20.65
N GLN A 466 12.01 -1.42 -21.88
CA GLN A 466 12.47 -0.12 -22.40
C GLN A 466 11.31 0.67 -23.02
N GLY A 467 11.49 1.98 -23.20
CA GLY A 467 10.52 2.86 -23.87
C GLY A 467 9.29 3.22 -23.03
N VAL A 468 9.27 2.86 -21.74
CA VAL A 468 8.17 3.18 -20.81
C VAL A 468 8.27 4.62 -20.33
N PHE A 469 9.48 5.16 -20.14
CA PHE A 469 9.70 6.50 -19.60
C PHE A 469 10.50 7.39 -20.55
N ASP A 470 10.08 8.64 -20.68
CA ASP A 470 10.83 9.68 -21.41
C ASP A 470 11.81 10.42 -20.49
N LEU A 471 11.58 10.39 -19.18
CA LEU A 471 12.49 10.95 -18.17
C LEU A 471 12.60 10.01 -16.97
N SER A 472 13.81 9.80 -16.49
CA SER A 472 14.09 9.09 -15.23
C SER A 472 13.62 9.92 -14.03
N PRO A 473 13.45 9.33 -12.85
CA PRO A 473 13.10 10.08 -11.64
C PRO A 473 14.05 11.27 -11.40
N LEU A 474 15.36 11.07 -11.55
CA LEU A 474 16.35 12.10 -11.32
C LEU A 474 16.29 13.23 -12.37
N GLU A 475 15.98 12.91 -13.62
CA GLU A 475 15.74 13.92 -14.66
C GLU A 475 14.48 14.74 -14.39
N VAL A 476 13.40 14.11 -13.92
CA VAL A 476 12.18 14.81 -13.52
C VAL A 476 12.44 15.76 -12.36
N ILE A 477 13.12 15.29 -11.32
CA ILE A 477 13.44 16.10 -10.14
C ILE A 477 14.33 17.29 -10.51
N ARG A 478 15.38 17.07 -11.32
CA ARG A 478 16.22 18.16 -11.83
C ARG A 478 15.40 19.19 -12.61
N ARG A 479 14.50 18.74 -13.49
CA ARG A 479 13.63 19.64 -14.25
C ARG A 479 12.74 20.45 -13.31
N ARG A 480 12.05 19.81 -12.37
CA ARG A 480 11.18 20.49 -11.38
C ARG A 480 11.93 21.52 -10.54
N LEU A 481 13.11 21.17 -10.03
CA LEU A 481 13.95 22.09 -9.25
C LEU A 481 14.51 23.24 -10.11
N SER A 482 14.75 23.01 -11.40
CA SER A 482 15.23 24.07 -12.30
C SER A 482 14.15 25.09 -12.68
N THR A 483 12.88 24.67 -12.67
CA THR A 483 11.71 25.52 -12.96
C THR A 483 11.05 26.10 -11.71
N LEU A 484 11.48 25.68 -10.51
CA LEU A 484 10.96 26.20 -9.26
C LEU A 484 11.29 27.69 -9.16
N SER A 485 10.26 28.51 -9.01
CA SER A 485 10.35 29.96 -8.97
C SER A 485 9.23 30.52 -8.09
N ASP A 486 9.43 31.72 -7.53
CA ASP A 486 8.43 32.37 -6.69
C ASP A 486 7.08 32.52 -7.42
N ALA A 487 7.10 32.88 -8.70
CA ALA A 487 5.89 32.98 -9.53
C ALA A 487 5.18 31.62 -9.66
N GLY A 488 5.93 30.54 -9.96
CA GLY A 488 5.35 29.20 -10.05
C GLY A 488 4.80 28.68 -8.72
N VAL A 489 5.42 29.05 -7.59
CA VAL A 489 4.90 28.75 -6.25
C VAL A 489 3.58 29.48 -6.01
N GLU A 490 3.48 30.76 -6.37
CA GLU A 490 2.22 31.50 -6.21
C GLU A 490 1.10 30.98 -7.11
N ASP A 491 1.40 30.54 -8.33
CA ASP A 491 0.42 29.86 -9.20
C ASP A 491 -0.08 28.54 -8.57
N GLN A 492 0.82 27.78 -7.96
CA GLN A 492 0.48 26.57 -7.20
C GLN A 492 -0.40 26.89 -5.98
N VAL A 493 -0.07 27.94 -5.22
CA VAL A 493 -0.88 28.42 -4.09
C VAL A 493 -2.26 28.86 -4.55
N ALA A 494 -2.36 29.57 -5.67
CA ALA A 494 -3.64 29.98 -6.25
C ALA A 494 -4.50 28.76 -6.63
N THR A 495 -3.88 27.73 -7.21
CA THR A 495 -4.55 26.45 -7.54
C THR A 495 -5.07 25.75 -6.28
N LEU A 496 -4.25 25.66 -5.21
CA LEU A 496 -4.65 25.09 -3.93
C LEU A 496 -5.82 25.84 -3.29
N ARG A 497 -5.80 27.18 -3.33
CA ARG A 497 -6.91 28.03 -2.87
C ARG A 497 -8.20 27.76 -3.63
N ALA A 498 -8.11 27.68 -4.96
CA ALA A 498 -9.27 27.38 -5.80
C ALA A 498 -9.86 25.98 -5.51
N ARG A 499 -9.01 24.97 -5.32
CA ARG A 499 -9.44 23.63 -4.90
C ARG A 499 -10.15 23.64 -3.54
N LEU A 500 -9.61 24.39 -2.58
CA LEU A 500 -10.21 24.53 -1.25
C LEU A 500 -11.58 25.21 -1.30
N ALA A 501 -11.69 26.33 -2.02
CA ALA A 501 -12.96 27.04 -2.18
C ALA A 501 -14.04 26.11 -2.79
N LYS A 502 -13.70 25.39 -3.87
CA LYS A 502 -14.59 24.41 -4.50
C LYS A 502 -14.99 23.27 -3.57
N SER A 503 -14.07 22.80 -2.72
CA SER A 503 -14.37 21.78 -1.70
C SER A 503 -15.37 22.29 -0.66
N LEU A 504 -15.19 23.51 -0.15
CA LEU A 504 -16.08 24.12 0.83
C LEU A 504 -17.49 24.39 0.26
N GLU A 505 -17.58 24.84 -0.99
CA GLU A 505 -18.86 25.00 -1.69
C GLU A 505 -19.62 23.66 -1.77
N ARG A 506 -18.93 22.57 -2.11
CA ARG A 506 -19.51 21.22 -2.17
C ARG A 506 -20.02 20.74 -0.80
N ARG A 507 -19.27 20.97 0.28
CA ARG A 507 -19.68 20.62 1.65
C ARG A 507 -20.92 21.42 2.08
N THR A 508 -20.98 22.70 1.72
CA THR A 508 -22.13 23.58 1.99
C THR A 508 -23.37 23.10 1.22
N ALA A 509 -23.24 22.73 -0.05
CA ALA A 509 -24.33 22.20 -0.87
C ALA A 509 -24.88 20.85 -0.36
N ARG A 510 -24.08 20.06 0.38
CA ARG A 510 -24.49 18.79 1.00
C ARG A 510 -25.10 18.95 2.39
N GLY A 511 -25.14 20.16 2.95
CA GLY A 511 -25.64 20.40 4.31
C GLY A 511 -24.70 19.91 5.42
N GLU A 512 -23.43 19.65 5.12
CA GLU A 512 -22.44 19.12 6.07
C GLU A 512 -21.74 20.21 6.90
N VAL A 513 -22.07 21.49 6.67
CA VAL A 513 -21.62 22.62 7.48
C VAL A 513 -22.75 23.03 8.41
N GLY A 514 -22.88 22.34 9.54
CA GLY A 514 -23.94 22.59 10.52
C GLY A 514 -23.97 21.59 11.66
N ALA A 515 -22.92 21.57 12.49
CA ALA A 515 -22.95 21.25 13.93
C ALA A 515 -21.66 21.73 14.59
#